data_AF-A0AAU9TCM1-F1
#
_entry.id   AF-A0AAU9TCM1-F1
#
_cell.length_a   1.000
_cell.length_b   1.000
_cell.length_c   1.000
_cell.angle_alpha   90.00
_cell.angle_beta   90.00
_cell.angle_gamma   90.00
#
_symmetry.space_group_name_H-M   'P 1'
#
loop_
_entity.id
_entity.type
_entity.pdbx_description
1 polymer ?
#
loop_
_entity_poly.entity_id
_entity_poly.type
_entity_poly.pdbx_seq_one_letter_code
_entity_poly.pdbx_strand_id
1 'polypeptide(L)'
;MESTSYHPLFQVTQEEMTNVRQSYNLDVKKINENLDILEQWFKKQDHLVEALPYIKRDMLERFLILGRGSIEKTKAIIDKVLTIRELLSDFFTYDTNTIFDEFETFLDNIIITPLPKINPNDCTRIFLLGLMNADFEDINMVNIAKFACFLISTRMYYDYNFSHHLIFDFKHVKASAITKINPMVLRKIEVIFTDSYKARVKGLHVINAPPFIHKVVALISLVLKEKIIKRIYIHSTYDDLYQHIPKDILPKEYGGDQMSCEDLAQLMKDFIKSDAGRRTIEDSSKIVANESRRSTIKFNEEYMGMPGSFKNLNVD
;
A
#
# COMPACT_ATOMS: atom_id res chain seq x y z
N MET A 1 2.67 20.93 -8.53
CA MET A 1 3.88 20.84 -7.67
C MET A 1 5.04 20.30 -8.47
N GLU A 2 6.27 20.77 -8.20
CA GLU A 2 7.46 20.41 -8.99
C GLU A 2 8.20 19.15 -8.47
N SER A 3 8.00 18.71 -7.22
CA SER A 3 8.62 17.47 -6.69
C SER A 3 7.77 16.80 -5.60
N THR A 4 8.07 15.53 -5.28
CA THR A 4 7.58 14.86 -4.06
C THR A 4 8.47 15.19 -2.86
N SER A 5 7.96 14.99 -1.65
CA SER A 5 8.77 15.02 -0.43
C SER A 5 9.83 13.92 -0.50
N TYR A 6 11.06 14.25 -0.10
CA TYR A 6 12.15 13.28 -0.12
C TYR A 6 11.88 12.10 0.81
N HIS A 7 12.17 10.90 0.32
CA HIS A 7 12.18 9.66 1.09
C HIS A 7 13.23 8.71 0.50
N PRO A 8 14.08 8.06 1.31
CA PRO A 8 15.20 7.25 0.80
C PRO A 8 14.74 6.08 -0.09
N LEU A 9 13.56 5.52 0.19
CA LEU A 9 13.00 4.35 -0.50
C LEU A 9 11.82 4.66 -1.46
N PHE A 10 11.36 5.91 -1.54
CA PHE A 10 10.29 6.32 -2.47
C PHE A 10 10.82 7.42 -3.38
N GLN A 11 11.87 7.11 -4.13
CA GLN A 11 12.46 8.08 -5.06
C GLN A 11 11.54 8.20 -6.27
N VAL A 12 11.15 9.44 -6.59
CA VAL A 12 10.34 9.78 -7.75
C VAL A 12 10.95 11.02 -8.41
N THR A 13 11.26 10.94 -9.70
CA THR A 13 11.81 12.07 -10.45
C THR A 13 10.70 12.98 -10.97
N GLN A 14 11.05 14.22 -11.35
CA GLN A 14 10.10 15.14 -11.97
C GLN A 14 9.54 14.61 -13.31
N GLU A 15 10.39 13.91 -14.07
CA GLU A 15 10.00 13.28 -15.33
C GLU A 15 8.94 12.21 -15.09
N GLU A 16 9.15 11.36 -14.08
CA GLU A 16 8.19 10.29 -13.73
C GLU A 16 6.85 10.86 -13.26
N MET A 17 6.86 11.93 -12.45
CA MET A 17 5.63 12.65 -12.09
C MET A 17 4.92 13.20 -13.32
N THR A 18 5.68 13.79 -14.24
CA THR A 18 5.14 14.37 -15.48
C THR A 18 4.51 13.29 -16.36
N ASN A 19 5.19 12.15 -16.53
CA ASN A 19 4.68 11.00 -17.29
C ASN A 19 3.37 10.46 -16.70
N VAL A 20 3.30 10.35 -15.37
CA VAL A 20 2.07 9.91 -14.67
C VAL A 20 0.94 10.92 -14.87
N ARG A 21 1.19 12.23 -14.76
CA ARG A 21 0.18 13.29 -15.01
C ARG A 21 -0.34 13.25 -16.44
N GLN A 22 0.56 13.15 -17.41
CA GLN A 22 0.22 13.07 -18.84
C GLN A 22 -0.64 11.85 -19.16
N SER A 23 -0.39 10.71 -18.52
CA SER A 23 -1.21 9.49 -18.70
C SER A 23 -2.70 9.66 -18.35
N TYR A 24 -3.04 10.73 -17.62
CA TYR A 24 -4.42 11.10 -17.28
C TYR A 24 -4.87 12.44 -17.85
N ASN A 25 -4.12 13.02 -18.80
CA ASN A 25 -4.40 14.33 -19.40
C ASN A 25 -4.56 15.43 -18.32
N LEU A 26 -3.62 15.45 -17.38
CA LEU A 26 -3.53 16.43 -16.31
C LEU A 26 -2.32 17.35 -16.54
N ASP A 27 -2.58 18.65 -16.65
CA ASP A 27 -1.55 19.69 -16.54
C ASP A 27 -1.64 20.37 -15.16
N VAL A 28 -0.69 21.25 -14.87
CA VAL A 28 -0.61 21.94 -13.57
C VAL A 28 -1.86 22.78 -13.28
N LYS A 29 -2.43 23.42 -14.31
CA LYS A 29 -3.62 24.27 -14.15
C LYS A 29 -4.83 23.43 -13.78
N LYS A 30 -5.11 22.38 -14.56
CA LYS A 30 -6.22 21.45 -14.34
C LYS A 30 -6.10 20.70 -13.02
N ILE A 31 -4.88 20.36 -12.60
CA ILE A 31 -4.64 19.80 -11.26
C ILE A 31 -5.10 20.80 -10.21
N ASN A 32 -4.63 22.05 -10.23
CA ASN A 32 -5.00 23.04 -9.22
C ASN A 32 -6.50 23.30 -9.16
N GLU A 33 -7.16 23.44 -10.32
CA GLU A 33 -8.61 23.61 -10.40
C GLU A 33 -9.35 22.41 -9.77
N ASN A 34 -8.92 21.19 -10.06
CA ASN A 34 -9.51 19.98 -9.47
C ASN A 34 -9.27 19.90 -7.96
N LEU A 35 -8.08 20.27 -7.48
CA LEU A 35 -7.76 20.28 -6.05
C LEU A 35 -8.62 21.30 -5.31
N ASP A 36 -8.86 22.48 -5.87
CA ASP A 36 -9.74 23.49 -5.28
C ASP A 36 -11.18 22.97 -5.14
N ILE A 37 -11.70 22.31 -6.18
CA ILE A 37 -13.03 21.68 -6.14
C ILE A 37 -13.08 20.60 -5.06
N LEU A 38 -12.04 19.76 -4.96
CA LEU A 38 -11.96 18.69 -3.97
C LEU A 38 -11.90 19.22 -2.55
N GLU A 39 -11.09 20.25 -2.26
CA GLU A 39 -11.03 20.89 -0.95
C GLU A 39 -12.38 21.48 -0.54
N GLN A 40 -13.06 22.18 -1.46
CA GLN A 40 -14.38 22.75 -1.20
C GLN A 40 -15.45 21.68 -0.97
N TRP A 41 -15.37 20.55 -1.68
CA TRP A 41 -16.24 19.41 -1.44
C TRP A 41 -15.97 18.77 -0.07
N PHE A 42 -14.69 18.59 0.28
CA PHE A 42 -14.26 17.95 1.53
C PHE A 42 -14.76 18.73 2.75
N LYS A 43 -14.69 20.07 2.72
CA LYS A 43 -15.23 20.96 3.76
C LYS A 43 -16.74 20.83 3.99
N LYS A 44 -17.47 20.27 3.02
CA LYS A 44 -18.93 20.06 3.08
C LYS A 44 -19.32 18.64 3.51
N GLN A 45 -18.34 17.77 3.80
CA GLN A 45 -18.59 16.41 4.26
C GLN A 45 -18.37 16.34 5.78
N ASP A 46 -19.45 16.32 6.56
CA ASP A 46 -19.40 16.37 8.04
C ASP A 46 -18.59 15.23 8.65
N HIS A 47 -18.64 14.04 8.03
CA HIS A 47 -17.89 12.86 8.47
C HIS A 47 -16.43 12.84 8.01
N LEU A 48 -16.00 13.73 7.12
CA LEU A 48 -14.60 13.79 6.65
C LEU A 48 -13.88 15.02 7.17
N VAL A 49 -14.57 16.13 7.42
CA VAL A 49 -13.97 17.47 7.64
C VAL A 49 -12.85 17.50 8.70
N GLU A 50 -12.89 16.64 9.73
CA GLU A 50 -11.87 16.54 10.76
C GLU A 50 -10.52 16.00 10.24
N ALA A 51 -10.52 15.22 9.16
CA ALA A 51 -9.30 14.72 8.51
C ALA A 51 -8.64 15.78 7.60
N LEU A 52 -9.37 16.80 7.16
CA LEU A 52 -8.90 17.79 6.18
C LEU A 52 -7.58 18.48 6.59
N PRO A 53 -7.35 18.88 7.86
CA PRO A 53 -6.08 19.49 8.26
C PRO A 53 -4.84 18.61 8.04
N TYR A 54 -5.02 17.29 7.99
CA TYR A 54 -3.95 16.30 7.81
C TYR A 54 -3.77 15.88 6.34
N ILE A 55 -4.69 16.25 5.46
CA ILE A 55 -4.62 15.98 4.01
C ILE A 55 -4.13 17.24 3.30
N LYS A 56 -2.82 17.32 3.11
CA LYS A 56 -2.17 18.38 2.35
C LYS A 56 -2.49 18.26 0.85
N ARG A 57 -2.34 19.37 0.11
CA ARG A 57 -2.61 19.42 -1.35
C ARG A 57 -1.80 18.43 -2.16
N ASP A 58 -0.58 18.13 -1.72
CA ASP A 58 0.25 17.09 -2.32
C ASP A 58 -0.47 15.73 -2.23
N MET A 59 -0.92 15.31 -1.05
CA MET A 59 -1.69 14.09 -0.85
C MET A 59 -3.01 14.10 -1.65
N LEU A 60 -3.70 15.24 -1.70
CA LEU A 60 -4.94 15.38 -2.48
C LEU A 60 -4.69 15.18 -3.98
N GLU A 61 -3.53 15.61 -4.49
CA GLU A 61 -3.09 15.28 -5.85
C GLU A 61 -2.90 13.77 -6.04
N ARG A 62 -2.37 13.04 -5.06
CA ARG A 62 -2.24 11.57 -5.14
C ARG A 62 -3.61 10.90 -5.21
N PHE A 63 -4.59 11.38 -4.44
CA PHE A 63 -5.99 10.94 -4.58
C PHE A 63 -6.57 11.27 -5.97
N LEU A 64 -6.22 12.41 -6.56
CA LEU A 64 -6.60 12.74 -7.94
C LEU A 64 -6.00 11.76 -8.96
N ILE A 65 -4.72 11.40 -8.79
CA ILE A 65 -4.05 10.38 -9.60
C ILE A 65 -4.71 9.00 -9.44
N LEU A 66 -5.09 8.60 -8.21
CA LEU A 66 -5.85 7.37 -7.97
C LEU A 66 -7.20 7.39 -8.71
N GLY A 67 -7.90 8.52 -8.68
CA GLY A 67 -9.14 8.77 -9.42
C GLY A 67 -8.95 8.98 -10.93
N ARG A 68 -7.73 8.87 -11.44
CA ARG A 68 -7.38 9.05 -12.87
C ARG A 68 -7.80 10.42 -13.41
N GLY A 69 -7.65 11.47 -12.60
CA GLY A 69 -8.03 12.83 -12.94
C GLY A 69 -9.53 13.15 -12.88
N SER A 70 -10.37 12.17 -12.52
CA SER A 70 -11.83 12.35 -12.40
C SER A 70 -12.21 12.76 -10.98
N ILE A 71 -12.79 13.96 -10.84
CA ILE A 71 -13.25 14.49 -9.54
C ILE A 71 -14.18 13.50 -8.82
N GLU A 72 -15.23 13.00 -9.48
CA GLU A 72 -16.20 12.10 -8.82
C GLU A 72 -15.57 10.78 -8.37
N LYS A 73 -14.67 10.19 -9.16
CA LYS A 73 -13.92 9.00 -8.74
C LYS A 73 -13.01 9.30 -7.56
N THR A 74 -12.36 10.47 -7.57
CA THR A 74 -11.50 10.89 -6.47
C THR A 74 -12.26 11.08 -5.17
N LYS A 75 -13.45 11.71 -5.21
CA LYS A 75 -14.34 11.84 -4.05
C LYS A 75 -14.70 10.47 -3.46
N ALA A 76 -15.14 9.54 -4.31
CA ALA A 76 -15.49 8.18 -3.88
C ALA A 76 -14.29 7.42 -3.30
N ILE A 77 -13.09 7.61 -3.84
CA ILE A 77 -11.87 6.98 -3.31
C ILE A 77 -11.50 7.59 -1.95
N ILE A 78 -11.53 8.91 -1.81
CA ILE A 78 -11.24 9.59 -0.54
C ILE A 78 -12.19 9.08 0.54
N ASP A 79 -13.50 9.13 0.28
CA ASP A 79 -14.52 8.68 1.22
C ASP A 79 -14.26 7.23 1.68
N LYS A 80 -14.08 6.33 0.70
CA LYS A 80 -13.82 4.91 0.98
C LYS A 80 -12.51 4.64 1.71
N VAL A 81 -11.44 5.38 1.40
CA VAL A 81 -10.16 5.25 2.09
C VAL A 81 -10.27 5.73 3.54
N LEU A 82 -10.93 6.85 3.81
CA LEU A 82 -11.09 7.37 5.16
C LEU A 82 -12.00 6.46 6.00
N THR A 83 -13.10 5.96 5.41
CA THR A 83 -14.00 5.00 6.07
C THR A 83 -13.32 3.69 6.40
N ILE A 84 -12.59 3.08 5.45
CA ILE A 84 -11.96 1.79 5.73
C ILE A 84 -10.88 1.90 6.81
N ARG A 85 -10.24 3.06 6.94
CA ARG A 85 -9.25 3.32 8.00
C ARG A 85 -9.91 3.39 9.38
N GLU A 86 -11.13 3.93 9.48
CA GLU A 86 -11.92 3.89 10.72
C GLU A 86 -12.42 2.48 11.02
N LEU A 87 -13.07 1.81 10.05
CA LEU A 87 -13.65 0.48 10.23
C LEU A 87 -12.62 -0.61 10.53
N LEU A 88 -11.40 -0.46 10.04
CA LEU A 88 -10.29 -1.39 10.21
C LEU A 88 -9.13 -0.73 10.98
N SER A 89 -9.45 0.04 12.02
CA SER A 89 -8.51 0.79 12.84
C SER A 89 -7.37 -0.06 13.39
N ASP A 90 -7.59 -1.35 13.66
CA ASP A 90 -6.56 -2.29 14.11
C ASP A 90 -5.36 -2.40 13.15
N PHE A 91 -5.51 -2.00 11.88
CA PHE A 91 -4.42 -1.96 10.90
C PHE A 91 -3.87 -0.57 10.60
N PHE A 92 -4.51 0.50 11.08
CA PHE A 92 -4.16 1.88 10.74
C PHE A 92 -3.84 2.76 11.95
N THR A 93 -4.17 2.31 13.15
CA THR A 93 -3.84 2.98 14.41
C THR A 93 -2.66 2.26 15.05
N TYR A 94 -1.67 3.05 15.44
CA TYR A 94 -0.43 2.57 16.04
C TYR A 94 -0.18 3.35 17.33
N ASP A 95 0.27 2.68 18.38
CA ASP A 95 0.81 3.36 19.55
C ASP A 95 2.23 3.82 19.18
N THR A 96 2.44 5.13 19.09
CA THR A 96 3.73 5.71 18.70
C THR A 96 4.86 5.37 19.68
N ASN A 97 4.55 4.94 20.89
CA ASN A 97 5.55 4.51 21.86
C ASN A 97 6.00 3.07 21.63
N THR A 98 5.13 2.17 21.18
CA THR A 98 5.43 0.73 21.03
C THR A 98 5.66 0.32 19.59
N ILE A 99 5.15 1.08 18.62
CA ILE A 99 5.16 0.68 17.20
C ILE A 99 6.57 0.45 16.66
N PHE A 100 7.54 1.20 17.19
CA PHE A 100 8.94 1.06 16.80
C PHE A 100 9.51 -0.28 17.24
N ASP A 101 9.26 -0.67 18.50
CA ASP A 101 9.73 -1.94 19.04
C ASP A 101 8.98 -3.12 18.40
N GLU A 102 7.67 -2.96 18.15
CA GLU A 102 6.82 -3.92 17.44
C GLU A 102 7.32 -4.17 16.00
N PHE A 103 7.67 -3.10 15.28
CA PHE A 103 8.19 -3.21 13.92
C PHE A 103 9.66 -3.63 13.89
N GLU A 104 10.49 -3.24 14.86
CA GLU A 104 11.93 -3.57 14.87
C GLU A 104 12.16 -5.07 14.97
N THR A 105 11.54 -5.74 15.93
CA THR A 105 11.64 -7.21 16.09
C THR A 105 11.25 -7.95 14.81
N PHE A 106 10.23 -7.43 14.13
CA PHE A 106 9.72 -7.96 12.87
C PHE A 106 10.69 -7.67 11.70
N LEU A 107 11.21 -6.45 11.59
CA LEU A 107 12.12 -6.01 10.52
C LEU A 107 13.57 -6.49 10.70
N ASP A 108 13.94 -7.04 11.86
CA ASP A 108 15.20 -7.77 12.06
C ASP A 108 15.22 -9.10 11.30
N ASN A 109 14.04 -9.68 11.07
CA ASN A 109 13.92 -11.02 10.50
C ASN A 109 13.22 -11.04 9.14
N ILE A 110 12.48 -9.98 8.80
CA ILE A 110 11.65 -9.88 7.60
C ILE A 110 12.02 -8.62 6.84
N ILE A 111 12.32 -8.77 5.56
CA ILE A 111 12.37 -7.64 4.64
C ILE A 111 10.98 -7.43 4.07
N ILE A 112 10.41 -6.24 4.29
CA ILE A 112 9.18 -5.78 3.63
C ILE A 112 9.37 -4.31 3.26
N THR A 113 9.80 -4.05 2.03
CA THR A 113 10.24 -2.71 1.65
C THR A 113 9.94 -2.38 0.19
N PRO A 114 9.61 -1.12 -0.15
CA PRO A 114 9.68 -0.64 -1.51
C PRO A 114 11.15 -0.60 -1.98
N LEU A 115 11.38 -0.92 -3.24
CA LEU A 115 12.66 -0.63 -3.88
C LEU A 115 12.74 0.86 -4.24
N PRO A 116 13.90 1.53 -4.06
CA PRO A 116 14.02 2.98 -4.17
C PRO A 116 13.64 3.55 -5.54
N LYS A 117 13.95 2.83 -6.62
CA LYS A 117 13.62 3.23 -7.99
C LYS A 117 12.31 2.61 -8.46
N ILE A 118 11.59 3.30 -9.32
CA ILE A 118 10.45 2.72 -10.03
C ILE A 118 10.93 1.94 -11.26
N ASN A 119 10.08 1.03 -11.76
CA ASN A 119 10.28 0.37 -13.03
C ASN A 119 10.18 1.42 -14.16
N PRO A 120 11.26 1.68 -14.92
CA PRO A 120 11.24 2.64 -16.02
C PRO A 120 10.28 2.23 -17.14
N ASN A 121 10.00 0.93 -17.30
CA ASN A 121 9.18 0.43 -18.42
C ASN A 121 7.69 0.71 -18.24
N ASP A 122 7.18 0.73 -17.01
CA ASP A 122 5.74 0.87 -16.75
C ASP A 122 5.39 1.77 -15.55
N CYS A 123 6.39 2.50 -15.03
CA CYS A 123 6.30 3.46 -13.93
C CYS A 123 5.75 2.84 -12.63
N THR A 124 6.02 1.57 -12.37
CA THR A 124 5.55 0.87 -11.16
C THR A 124 6.57 0.90 -10.03
N ARG A 125 6.09 0.92 -8.79
CA ARG A 125 6.94 0.65 -7.61
C ARG A 125 7.11 -0.86 -7.43
N ILE A 126 8.30 -1.33 -7.06
CA ILE A 126 8.53 -2.73 -6.68
C ILE A 126 8.49 -2.82 -5.17
N PHE A 127 7.76 -3.78 -4.63
CA PHE A 127 7.78 -4.14 -3.21
C PHE A 127 8.40 -5.51 -3.06
N LEU A 128 9.35 -5.65 -2.16
CA LEU A 128 10.01 -6.89 -1.83
C LEU A 128 9.53 -7.37 -0.46
N LEU A 129 9.09 -8.62 -0.38
CA LEU A 129 8.79 -9.34 0.86
C LEU A 129 9.59 -10.64 0.91
N GLY A 130 10.30 -10.88 2.00
CA GLY A 130 11.05 -12.12 2.22
C GLY A 130 11.49 -12.29 3.68
N LEU A 131 11.90 -13.50 4.05
CA LEU A 131 12.56 -13.72 5.33
C LEU A 131 14.07 -13.51 5.15
N MET A 132 14.68 -12.71 6.02
CA MET A 132 16.12 -12.50 6.06
C MET A 132 16.83 -13.58 6.89
N ASN A 133 16.14 -14.14 7.89
CA ASN A 133 16.68 -15.15 8.79
C ASN A 133 15.98 -16.51 8.58
N ALA A 134 16.77 -17.56 8.33
CA ALA A 134 16.28 -18.93 8.09
C ALA A 134 15.65 -19.59 9.32
N ASP A 135 16.04 -19.15 10.53
CA ASP A 135 15.56 -19.70 11.80
C ASP A 135 14.34 -18.96 12.36
N PHE A 136 13.88 -17.91 11.68
CA PHE A 136 12.72 -17.15 12.11
C PHE A 136 11.42 -17.89 11.81
N GLU A 137 10.69 -18.27 12.87
CA GLU A 137 9.44 -19.03 12.77
C GLU A 137 8.21 -18.28 13.29
N ASP A 138 8.40 -17.14 13.97
CA ASP A 138 7.30 -16.34 14.54
C ASP A 138 6.68 -15.38 13.52
N ILE A 139 6.29 -15.93 12.36
CA ILE A 139 5.65 -15.18 11.30
C ILE A 139 4.22 -14.84 11.72
N ASN A 140 4.00 -13.56 12.04
CA ASN A 140 2.70 -13.04 12.38
C ASN A 140 2.08 -12.26 11.21
N MET A 141 1.04 -12.84 10.62
CA MET A 141 0.34 -12.24 9.48
C MET A 141 -0.32 -10.90 9.80
N VAL A 142 -0.77 -10.68 11.04
CA VAL A 142 -1.36 -9.39 11.45
C VAL A 142 -0.29 -8.30 11.49
N ASN A 143 0.92 -8.61 11.94
CA ASN A 143 2.03 -7.65 11.93
C ASN A 143 2.48 -7.31 10.50
N ILE A 144 2.56 -8.31 9.61
CA ILE A 144 2.82 -8.09 8.17
C ILE A 144 1.73 -7.19 7.58
N ALA A 145 0.46 -7.44 7.90
CA ALA A 145 -0.68 -6.68 7.43
C ALA A 145 -0.67 -5.23 7.94
N LYS A 146 -0.40 -5.02 9.23
CA LYS A 146 -0.19 -3.69 9.83
C LYS A 146 0.96 -2.96 9.12
N PHE A 147 2.10 -3.61 8.92
CA PHE A 147 3.23 -2.99 8.25
C PHE A 147 2.92 -2.65 6.79
N ALA A 148 2.19 -3.50 6.08
CA ALA A 148 1.71 -3.20 4.73
C ALA A 148 0.78 -1.97 4.72
N CYS A 149 -0.12 -1.85 5.71
CA CYS A 149 -0.98 -0.68 5.88
C CYS A 149 -0.20 0.59 6.25
N PHE A 150 0.90 0.47 6.99
CA PHE A 150 1.85 1.55 7.20
C PHE A 150 2.48 1.96 5.86
N LEU A 151 2.99 1.02 5.06
CA LEU A 151 3.60 1.32 3.76
C LEU A 151 2.64 2.02 2.80
N ILE A 152 1.40 1.56 2.66
CA ILE A 152 0.43 2.23 1.77
C ILE A 152 0.07 3.64 2.27
N SER A 153 0.05 3.86 3.59
CA SER A 153 -0.13 5.19 4.17
C SER A 153 1.06 6.09 3.86
N THR A 154 2.29 5.61 4.09
CA THR A 154 3.54 6.32 3.77
C THR A 154 3.63 6.66 2.28
N ARG A 155 3.21 5.77 1.39
CA ARG A 155 3.15 6.06 -0.06
C ARG A 155 2.31 7.28 -0.41
N MET A 156 1.24 7.59 0.32
CA MET A 156 0.41 8.77 0.05
C MET A 156 1.17 10.08 0.25
N TYR A 157 2.24 10.07 1.05
CA TYR A 157 3.09 11.23 1.31
C TYR A 157 4.28 11.30 0.33
N TYR A 158 4.92 10.17 0.05
CA TYR A 158 6.24 10.16 -0.60
C TYR A 158 6.27 9.56 -2.01
N ASP A 159 5.32 8.69 -2.36
CA ASP A 159 5.24 8.08 -3.70
C ASP A 159 4.25 8.85 -4.59
N TYR A 160 4.21 8.50 -5.88
CA TYR A 160 3.36 9.22 -6.84
C TYR A 160 2.41 8.33 -7.66
N ASN A 161 2.82 7.10 -7.98
CA ASN A 161 1.98 6.14 -8.69
C ASN A 161 1.72 4.88 -7.85
N PHE A 162 0.45 4.47 -7.76
CA PHE A 162 -0.01 3.34 -6.94
C PHE A 162 -0.11 2.02 -7.73
N SER A 163 0.60 1.96 -8.86
CA SER A 163 0.83 0.72 -9.60
C SER A 163 2.10 0.06 -9.09
N HIS A 164 2.09 -1.26 -8.92
CA HIS A 164 3.23 -1.94 -8.31
C HIS A 164 3.39 -3.39 -8.75
N HIS A 165 4.63 -3.86 -8.68
CA HIS A 165 4.98 -5.28 -8.65
C HIS A 165 5.29 -5.69 -7.21
N LEU A 166 4.95 -6.92 -6.85
CA LEU A 166 5.32 -7.53 -5.58
C LEU A 166 6.28 -8.69 -5.88
N ILE A 167 7.41 -8.72 -5.20
CA ILE A 167 8.35 -9.84 -5.19
C ILE A 167 8.21 -10.52 -3.84
N PHE A 168 7.92 -11.81 -3.86
CA PHE A 168 7.93 -12.69 -2.70
C PHE A 168 9.12 -13.64 -2.81
N ASP A 169 10.10 -13.46 -1.94
CA ASP A 169 11.24 -14.35 -1.81
C ASP A 169 10.96 -15.46 -0.80
N PHE A 170 10.90 -16.70 -1.28
CA PHE A 170 10.63 -17.86 -0.44
C PHE A 170 11.89 -18.59 0.04
N LYS A 171 13.11 -18.10 -0.21
CA LYS A 171 14.38 -18.79 0.08
C LYS A 171 14.48 -19.37 1.50
N HIS A 172 13.93 -18.68 2.48
CA HIS A 172 13.98 -19.06 3.90
C HIS A 172 12.62 -19.48 4.47
N VAL A 173 11.57 -19.52 3.65
CA VAL A 173 10.21 -19.84 4.10
C VAL A 173 10.05 -21.36 4.23
N LYS A 174 9.72 -21.82 5.44
CA LYS A 174 9.45 -23.24 5.73
C LYS A 174 7.96 -23.58 5.49
N ALA A 175 7.66 -24.86 5.26
CA ALA A 175 6.28 -25.32 5.04
C ALA A 175 5.36 -25.05 6.25
N SER A 176 5.90 -24.98 7.47
CA SER A 176 5.17 -24.61 8.69
C SER A 176 4.51 -23.23 8.58
N ALA A 177 5.11 -22.29 7.83
CA ALA A 177 4.57 -20.95 7.62
C ALA A 177 3.21 -20.95 6.92
N ILE A 178 2.86 -22.01 6.15
CA ILE A 178 1.54 -22.14 5.50
C ILE A 178 0.43 -22.08 6.55
N THR A 179 0.66 -22.67 7.73
CA THR A 179 -0.34 -22.71 8.82
C THR A 179 -0.56 -21.34 9.47
N LYS A 180 0.36 -20.39 9.27
CA LYS A 180 0.28 -19.00 9.75
C LYS A 180 -0.54 -18.10 8.81
N ILE A 181 -0.89 -18.59 7.62
CA ILE A 181 -1.72 -17.86 6.67
C ILE A 181 -3.15 -17.81 7.19
N ASN A 182 -3.64 -16.60 7.46
CA ASN A 182 -5.02 -16.33 7.85
C ASN A 182 -5.81 -15.74 6.66
N PRO A 183 -6.74 -16.49 6.04
CA PRO A 183 -7.52 -16.02 4.90
C PRO A 183 -8.38 -14.77 5.18
N MET A 184 -8.84 -14.58 6.42
CA MET A 184 -9.63 -13.39 6.76
C MET A 184 -8.76 -12.13 6.77
N VAL A 185 -7.54 -12.22 7.30
CA VAL A 185 -6.58 -11.10 7.27
C VAL A 185 -6.19 -10.81 5.82
N LEU A 186 -5.91 -11.83 5.01
CA LEU A 186 -5.68 -11.66 3.57
C LEU A 186 -6.83 -10.93 2.88
N ARG A 187 -8.08 -11.32 3.18
CA ARG A 187 -9.26 -10.70 2.57
C ARG A 187 -9.39 -9.22 2.94
N LYS A 188 -9.17 -8.87 4.21
CA LYS A 188 -9.15 -7.46 4.65
C LYS A 188 -8.09 -6.66 3.90
N ILE A 189 -6.88 -7.21 3.77
CA ILE A 189 -5.77 -6.55 3.06
C ILE A 189 -6.06 -6.43 1.55
N GLU A 190 -6.60 -7.45 0.90
CA GLU A 190 -6.98 -7.38 -0.52
C GLU A 190 -8.02 -6.28 -0.77
N VAL A 191 -9.01 -6.13 0.11
CA VAL A 191 -10.04 -5.08 0.04
C VAL A 191 -9.42 -3.71 0.26
N ILE A 192 -8.61 -3.53 1.33
CA ILE A 192 -7.91 -2.28 1.61
C ILE A 192 -7.12 -1.83 0.37
N PHE A 193 -6.26 -2.69 -0.17
CA PHE A 193 -5.33 -2.30 -1.22
C PHE A 193 -6.04 -2.12 -2.57
N THR A 194 -6.87 -3.06 -2.99
CA THR A 194 -7.42 -3.04 -4.36
C THR A 194 -8.71 -2.25 -4.46
N ASP A 195 -9.56 -2.26 -3.43
CA ASP A 195 -10.88 -1.68 -3.48
C ASP A 195 -10.93 -0.28 -2.86
N SER A 196 -10.20 -0.03 -1.77
CA SER A 196 -10.10 1.32 -1.20
C SER A 196 -9.00 2.15 -1.86
N TYR A 197 -7.73 1.74 -1.74
CA TYR A 197 -6.59 2.49 -2.29
C TYR A 197 -6.43 2.35 -3.82
N LYS A 198 -7.29 1.55 -4.48
CA LYS A 198 -7.26 1.29 -5.94
C LYS A 198 -5.87 0.90 -6.46
N ALA A 199 -5.07 0.26 -5.61
CA ALA A 199 -3.72 -0.13 -5.92
C ALA A 199 -3.72 -1.17 -7.05
N ARG A 200 -2.79 -1.03 -8.00
CA ARG A 200 -2.77 -1.82 -9.23
C ARG A 200 -1.62 -2.79 -9.22
N VAL A 201 -1.92 -4.04 -8.91
CA VAL A 201 -0.96 -5.14 -8.98
C VAL A 201 -0.67 -5.47 -10.44
N LYS A 202 0.54 -5.16 -10.89
CA LYS A 202 1.01 -5.40 -12.26
C LYS A 202 1.68 -6.78 -12.41
N GLY A 203 2.28 -7.28 -11.33
CA GLY A 203 2.72 -8.66 -11.21
C GLY A 203 2.97 -9.05 -9.75
N LEU A 204 2.72 -10.33 -9.44
CA LEU A 204 3.11 -11.01 -8.22
C LEU A 204 4.19 -12.03 -8.59
N HIS A 205 5.43 -11.76 -8.21
CA HIS A 205 6.60 -12.53 -8.60
C HIS A 205 7.05 -13.37 -7.42
N VAL A 206 7.04 -14.69 -7.57
CA VAL A 206 7.59 -15.61 -6.60
C VAL A 206 8.97 -16.03 -7.08
N ILE A 207 9.98 -15.85 -6.24
CA ILE A 207 11.34 -16.33 -6.46
C ILE A 207 11.74 -17.32 -5.36
N ASN A 208 12.75 -18.15 -5.65
CA ASN A 208 13.22 -19.20 -4.72
C ASN A 208 12.07 -20.10 -4.25
N ALA A 209 11.19 -20.48 -5.20
CA ALA A 209 9.94 -21.17 -4.91
C ALA A 209 10.19 -22.60 -4.38
N PRO A 210 9.66 -22.96 -3.20
CA PRO A 210 9.81 -24.29 -2.64
C PRO A 210 8.76 -25.26 -3.21
N PRO A 211 8.92 -26.59 -3.04
CA PRO A 211 7.98 -27.58 -3.57
C PRO A 211 6.51 -27.38 -3.14
N PHE A 212 6.27 -26.73 -1.99
CA PHE A 212 4.93 -26.47 -1.47
C PHE A 212 4.28 -25.19 -2.03
N ILE A 213 4.94 -24.43 -2.92
CA ILE A 213 4.47 -23.12 -3.39
C ILE A 213 3.06 -23.16 -3.98
N HIS A 214 2.70 -24.24 -4.69
CA HIS A 214 1.37 -24.38 -5.29
C HIS A 214 0.25 -24.39 -4.25
N LYS A 215 0.51 -24.88 -3.02
CA LYS A 215 -0.46 -24.82 -1.92
C LYS A 215 -0.67 -23.37 -1.44
N VAL A 216 0.42 -22.60 -1.35
CA VAL A 216 0.35 -21.16 -1.00
C VAL A 216 -0.42 -20.40 -2.07
N VAL A 217 -0.11 -20.64 -3.35
CA VAL A 217 -0.82 -20.01 -4.47
C VAL A 217 -2.31 -20.36 -4.46
N ALA A 218 -2.67 -21.61 -4.18
CA ALA A 218 -4.08 -22.02 -4.06
C ALA A 218 -4.79 -21.26 -2.93
N LEU A 219 -4.16 -21.12 -1.76
CA LEU A 219 -4.74 -20.38 -0.62
C LEU A 219 -4.95 -18.90 -0.91
N ILE A 220 -3.94 -18.21 -1.46
CA ILE A 220 -4.09 -16.77 -1.78
C ILE A 220 -5.11 -16.54 -2.91
N SER A 221 -5.25 -17.50 -3.83
CA SER A 221 -6.22 -17.42 -4.94
C SER A 221 -7.67 -17.46 -4.47
N LEU A 222 -7.95 -17.97 -3.25
CA LEU A 222 -9.29 -17.90 -2.66
C LEU A 222 -9.75 -16.46 -2.37
N VAL A 223 -8.80 -15.53 -2.25
CA VAL A 223 -9.04 -14.15 -1.85
C VAL A 223 -8.89 -13.19 -3.03
N LEU A 224 -7.95 -13.47 -3.93
CA LEU A 224 -7.61 -12.61 -5.05
C LEU A 224 -8.63 -12.68 -6.19
N LYS A 225 -8.79 -11.57 -6.91
CA LYS A 225 -9.58 -11.51 -8.14
C LYS A 225 -8.84 -12.23 -9.27
N GLU A 226 -9.59 -12.84 -10.21
CA GLU A 226 -9.05 -13.59 -11.36
C GLU A 226 -7.98 -12.81 -12.14
N LYS A 227 -8.18 -11.50 -12.31
CA LYS A 227 -7.21 -10.61 -12.97
C LYS A 227 -5.85 -10.55 -12.28
N ILE A 228 -5.80 -10.66 -10.95
CA ILE A 228 -4.56 -10.67 -10.18
C ILE A 228 -3.96 -12.08 -10.18
N ILE A 229 -4.80 -13.12 -10.08
CA ILE A 229 -4.35 -14.53 -10.15
C ILE A 229 -3.59 -14.78 -11.47
N LYS A 230 -4.10 -14.27 -12.59
CA LYS A 230 -3.45 -14.32 -13.92
C LYS A 230 -2.10 -13.59 -14.00
N ARG A 231 -1.72 -12.84 -12.97
CA ARG A 231 -0.47 -12.08 -12.85
C ARG A 231 0.45 -12.65 -11.77
N ILE A 232 0.20 -13.88 -11.33
CA ILE A 232 1.13 -14.63 -10.49
C ILE A 232 2.15 -15.32 -11.39
N TYR A 233 3.42 -15.01 -11.17
CA TYR A 233 4.56 -15.56 -11.89
C TYR A 233 5.45 -16.28 -10.90
N ILE A 234 5.72 -17.56 -11.13
CA ILE A 234 6.67 -18.35 -10.35
C ILE A 234 7.93 -18.50 -11.21
N HIS A 235 9.02 -17.89 -10.79
CA HIS A 235 10.26 -17.82 -11.55
C HIS A 235 11.17 -18.98 -11.16
N SER A 236 11.73 -19.67 -12.15
CA SER A 236 12.72 -20.73 -11.92
C SER A 236 14.13 -20.15 -11.81
N THR A 237 14.38 -19.02 -12.48
CA THR A 237 15.65 -18.29 -12.44
C THR A 237 15.41 -16.79 -12.26
N TYR A 238 16.45 -16.05 -11.89
CA TYR A 238 16.34 -14.58 -11.87
C TYR A 238 16.29 -13.98 -13.28
N ASP A 239 16.81 -14.66 -14.29
CA ASP A 239 16.66 -14.22 -15.68
C ASP A 239 15.19 -14.19 -16.12
N ASP A 240 14.36 -15.12 -15.63
CA ASP A 240 12.90 -15.07 -15.82
C ASP A 240 12.28 -13.83 -15.15
N LEU A 241 12.74 -13.49 -13.94
CA LEU A 241 12.30 -12.28 -13.23
C LEU A 241 12.66 -11.02 -14.01
N TYR A 242 13.86 -10.97 -14.60
CA TYR A 242 14.36 -9.80 -15.33
C TYR A 242 13.54 -9.45 -16.58
N GLN A 243 12.77 -10.41 -17.12
CA GLN A 243 11.84 -10.16 -18.21
C GLN A 243 10.65 -9.27 -17.78
N HIS A 244 10.40 -9.16 -16.48
CA HIS A 244 9.31 -8.37 -15.91
C HIS A 244 9.80 -7.12 -15.17
N ILE A 245 10.91 -7.24 -14.44
CA ILE A 245 11.46 -6.18 -13.60
C ILE A 245 12.92 -5.97 -13.99
N PRO A 246 13.33 -4.76 -14.42
CA PRO A 246 14.71 -4.51 -14.82
C PRO A 246 15.72 -4.88 -13.73
N LYS A 247 16.82 -5.49 -14.17
CA LYS A 247 17.84 -6.01 -13.26
C LYS A 247 18.52 -4.91 -12.43
N ASP A 248 18.79 -3.75 -13.03
CA ASP A 248 19.51 -2.63 -12.43
C ASP A 248 18.79 -1.96 -11.25
N ILE A 249 17.47 -2.18 -11.13
CA ILE A 249 16.65 -1.67 -10.02
C ILE A 249 16.41 -2.71 -8.90
N LEU A 250 16.98 -3.92 -9.03
CA LEU A 250 16.90 -4.96 -8.00
C LEU A 250 18.09 -4.89 -7.01
N PRO A 251 17.91 -5.40 -5.77
CA PRO A 251 19.00 -5.61 -4.83
C PRO A 251 20.11 -6.53 -5.36
N LYS A 252 21.31 -6.43 -4.76
CA LYS A 252 22.50 -7.21 -5.13
C LYS A 252 22.28 -8.71 -5.01
N GLU A 253 21.49 -9.14 -4.04
CA GLU A 253 21.13 -10.53 -3.78
C GLU A 253 20.37 -11.17 -4.93
N TYR A 254 19.71 -10.35 -5.75
CA TYR A 254 18.99 -10.75 -6.95
C TYR A 254 19.75 -10.36 -8.22
N GLY A 255 21.06 -10.11 -8.11
CA GLY A 255 21.97 -9.80 -9.21
C GLY A 255 21.89 -8.36 -9.72
N GLY A 256 21.13 -7.47 -9.07
CA GLY A 256 21.00 -6.08 -9.49
C GLY A 256 22.05 -5.13 -8.93
N ASP A 257 21.88 -3.83 -9.22
CA ASP A 257 22.84 -2.77 -8.88
C ASP A 257 22.38 -1.90 -7.70
N GLN A 258 21.22 -2.17 -7.10
CA GLN A 258 20.73 -1.41 -5.94
C GLN A 258 21.42 -1.83 -4.63
N MET A 259 21.02 -1.18 -3.54
CA MET A 259 21.45 -1.50 -2.18
C MET A 259 21.10 -2.95 -1.81
N SER A 260 21.82 -3.50 -0.84
CA SER A 260 21.51 -4.85 -0.33
C SER A 260 20.13 -4.88 0.32
N CYS A 261 19.55 -6.08 0.46
CA CYS A 261 18.33 -6.27 1.22
C CYS A 261 18.47 -5.75 2.66
N GLU A 262 19.62 -5.99 3.30
CA GLU A 262 19.94 -5.51 4.64
C GLU A 262 19.94 -3.98 4.73
N ASP A 263 20.64 -3.30 3.82
CA ASP A 263 20.71 -1.85 3.80
C ASP A 263 19.31 -1.22 3.56
N LEU A 264 18.51 -1.82 2.69
CA LEU A 264 17.13 -1.38 2.42
C LEU A 264 16.22 -1.55 3.64
N ALA A 265 16.38 -2.65 4.37
CA ALA A 265 15.66 -2.88 5.63
C ALA A 265 16.10 -1.87 6.70
N GLN A 266 17.40 -1.57 6.79
CA GLN A 266 17.91 -0.56 7.71
C GLN A 266 17.39 0.84 7.39
N LEU A 267 17.37 1.25 6.12
CA LEU A 267 16.78 2.52 5.70
C LEU A 267 15.30 2.65 6.09
N MET A 268 14.55 1.54 6.05
CA MET A 268 13.16 1.54 6.49
C MET A 268 13.05 1.73 8.01
N LYS A 269 13.88 1.02 8.79
CA LYS A 269 13.94 1.20 10.26
C LYS A 269 14.31 2.63 10.63
N ASP A 270 15.32 3.19 9.98
CA ASP A 270 15.79 4.56 10.21
C ASP A 270 14.70 5.59 9.87
N PHE A 271 14.02 5.41 8.74
CA PHE A 271 12.90 6.28 8.35
C PHE A 271 11.79 6.23 9.41
N ILE A 272 11.36 5.04 9.81
CA ILE A 272 10.32 4.84 10.80
C ILE A 272 10.68 5.58 12.11
N LYS A 273 11.93 5.44 12.59
CA LYS A 273 12.41 6.07 13.83
C LYS A 273 12.61 7.59 13.73
N SER A 274 12.78 8.13 12.51
CA SER A 274 12.99 9.56 12.27
C SER A 274 11.77 10.43 12.62
N ASP A 275 11.98 11.73 12.79
CA ASP A 275 10.88 12.70 12.99
C ASP A 275 9.87 12.69 11.83
N ALA A 276 10.33 12.44 10.61
CA ALA A 276 9.46 12.34 9.45
C ALA A 276 8.57 11.09 9.52
N GLY A 277 9.14 9.94 9.90
CA GLY A 277 8.39 8.70 10.11
C GLY A 277 7.37 8.82 11.24
N ARG A 278 7.79 9.33 12.41
CA ARG A 278 6.91 9.61 13.56
C ARG A 278 5.72 10.49 13.18
N ARG A 279 5.97 11.64 12.55
CA ARG A 279 4.90 12.52 12.06
C ARG A 279 3.99 11.85 11.04
N THR A 280 4.55 11.03 10.14
CA THR A 280 3.75 10.29 9.16
C THR A 280 2.78 9.32 9.86
N ILE A 281 3.23 8.61 10.89
CA ILE A 281 2.40 7.70 11.69
C ILE A 281 1.30 8.50 12.40
N GLU A 282 1.67 9.55 13.13
CA GLU A 282 0.75 10.40 13.88
C GLU A 282 -0.32 11.04 12.97
N ASP A 283 0.09 11.76 11.92
CA ASP A 283 -0.81 12.43 10.98
C ASP A 283 -1.72 11.40 10.31
N SER A 284 -1.16 10.27 9.85
CA SER A 284 -1.96 9.26 9.15
C SER A 284 -3.04 8.67 10.06
N SER A 285 -2.79 8.52 11.36
CA SER A 285 -3.81 8.03 12.32
C SER A 285 -5.03 8.96 12.41
N LYS A 286 -4.89 10.22 12.04
CA LYS A 286 -5.98 11.23 12.01
C LYS A 286 -6.69 11.33 10.66
N ILE A 287 -6.17 10.68 9.63
CA ILE A 287 -6.80 10.61 8.31
C ILE A 287 -7.79 9.46 8.30
N VAL A 288 -8.92 9.66 8.97
CA VAL A 288 -10.02 8.70 9.08
C VAL A 288 -11.35 9.42 8.87
N ALA A 289 -12.40 8.67 8.53
CA ALA A 289 -13.75 9.21 8.63
C ALA A 289 -14.16 9.30 10.10
N ASN A 290 -15.27 9.98 10.34
CA ASN A 290 -16.05 9.92 11.56
C ASN A 290 -17.45 9.45 11.19
N GLU A 291 -17.63 8.12 11.10
CA GLU A 291 -18.87 7.49 10.62
C GLU A 291 -20.09 7.89 11.47
N SER A 292 -19.91 8.29 12.73
CA SER A 292 -21.01 8.81 13.58
C SER A 292 -21.65 10.10 13.04
N ARG A 293 -20.93 10.85 12.20
CA ARG A 293 -21.40 12.10 11.58
C ARG A 293 -21.87 11.92 10.14
N ARG A 294 -21.82 10.70 9.61
CA ARG A 294 -22.24 10.46 8.23
C ARG A 294 -23.76 10.52 8.13
N SER A 295 -24.26 11.18 7.08
CA SER A 295 -25.68 11.12 6.74
C SER A 295 -26.10 9.68 6.45
N THR A 296 -27.01 9.16 7.27
CA THR A 296 -27.52 7.78 7.21
C THR A 296 -28.12 7.40 5.87
N ILE A 297 -28.70 8.37 5.14
CA ILE A 297 -29.27 8.16 3.80
C ILE A 297 -28.19 7.78 2.78
N LYS A 298 -27.04 8.46 2.79
CA LYS A 298 -25.94 8.19 1.84
C LYS A 298 -25.18 6.89 2.16
N PHE A 299 -25.05 6.55 3.44
CA PHE A 299 -24.31 5.36 3.86
C PHE A 299 -24.95 4.06 3.35
N ASN A 300 -26.28 3.94 3.46
CA ASN A 300 -26.99 2.72 3.12
C ASN A 300 -26.97 2.40 1.61
N GLU A 301 -26.87 3.39 0.73
CA GLU A 301 -26.85 3.16 -0.73
C GLU A 301 -25.47 2.69 -1.24
N GLU A 302 -24.38 3.27 -0.73
CA GLU A 302 -23.02 3.01 -1.26
C GLU A 302 -22.32 1.79 -0.64
N TYR A 303 -22.72 1.39 0.58
CA TYR A 303 -22.00 0.40 1.38
C TYR A 303 -22.76 -0.92 1.61
N MET A 304 -23.89 -1.13 0.94
CA MET A 304 -24.58 -2.44 0.93
C MET A 304 -23.67 -3.52 0.32
N GLY A 305 -23.20 -4.46 1.15
CA GLY A 305 -22.44 -5.64 0.71
C GLY A 305 -20.91 -5.60 0.94
N MET A 306 -20.36 -4.58 1.60
CA MET A 306 -18.96 -4.66 2.08
C MET A 306 -18.84 -5.71 3.21
N PRO A 307 -17.73 -6.46 3.31
CA PRO A 307 -17.49 -7.35 4.43
C PRO A 307 -17.48 -6.56 5.75
N GLY A 308 -18.46 -6.82 6.62
CA GLY A 308 -18.68 -6.04 7.84
C GLY A 308 -19.82 -5.01 7.74
N SER A 309 -20.48 -4.86 6.60
CA SER A 309 -21.68 -4.03 6.50
C SER A 309 -22.78 -4.61 7.37
N PHE A 310 -23.10 -3.86 8.43
CA PHE A 310 -24.12 -4.14 9.41
C PHE A 310 -25.44 -4.49 8.71
N LYS A 311 -25.89 -5.74 8.91
CA LYS A 311 -27.31 -6.05 8.72
C LYS A 311 -28.07 -5.19 9.72
N ASN A 312 -28.85 -4.24 9.19
CA ASN A 312 -29.88 -3.44 9.84
C ASN A 312 -30.18 -3.85 11.29
N LEU A 313 -29.70 -3.04 12.25
CA LEU A 313 -30.40 -2.89 13.52
C LEU A 313 -31.66 -2.07 13.23
N ASN A 314 -32.70 -2.75 12.74
CA ASN A 314 -34.05 -2.27 12.93
C ASN A 314 -34.33 -2.38 14.42
N VAL A 315 -34.34 -1.25 15.10
CA VAL A 315 -34.93 -1.14 16.44
C VAL A 315 -36.38 -0.76 16.19
N ASP A 316 -37.29 -1.67 16.52
CA ASP A 316 -38.70 -1.35 16.78
C ASP A 316 -38.81 -0.44 18.02
#